data_AF-A0A091MFZ5-F1
#
_entry.id   AF-A0A091MFZ5-F1
#
_cell.length_a   1.000
_cell.length_b   1.000
_cell.length_c   1.000
_cell.angle_alpha   90.00
_cell.angle_beta   90.00
_cell.angle_gamma   90.00
#
_symmetry.space_group_name_H-M   'P 1'
#
loop_
_entity.id
_entity.type
_entity.pdbx_description
1 polymer ?
#
loop_
_entity_poly.entity_id
_entity_poly.type
_entity_poly.pdbx_seq_one_letter_code
_entity_poly.pdbx_strand_id
1 'polypeptide(L)'
;VERENVQKRTFTRWINLHLGKCKPPLKVKDLFIDIQDGKILMALLEVLSGQKLMHEYKSSTHRIFRLNNIAKALKFLEDSNVKLVSIDAAEIADGNSSLVLGLIWNIILFFQIKELTGNLNRNSSSSSLSSGPSGPESDTSPGTPSVERNMSITVKDQRKAIRALLIWVQRKTRKYGVAVQDFTSSWRSGLAFLAIIKAIDSTLVDMKHALDKSARENLEDAFSIAQNKLGVPRLLEPEDIMVETPDEQSIVTYVAQFLEHFPELEGEDFTDPDKELPIESTYVHIKDTPSEKEGKILILSESEENMYTVNHERSHPAPPKVHIHDIPE
;
A
#
# COMPACT_ATOMS: atom_id res chain seq x y z
N VAL A 1 -16.68 -10.63 5.55
CA VAL A 1 -16.26 -11.44 6.72
C VAL A 1 -14.82 -11.90 6.58
N GLU A 2 -14.45 -12.67 5.55
CA GLU A 2 -13.06 -13.15 5.40
C GLU A 2 -12.02 -12.03 5.26
N ARG A 3 -12.27 -11.07 4.37
CA ARG A 3 -11.44 -9.86 4.21
C ARG A 3 -11.25 -9.07 5.51
N GLU A 4 -12.34 -8.88 6.24
CA GLU A 4 -12.34 -8.19 7.54
C GLU A 4 -11.51 -8.94 8.59
N ASN A 5 -11.56 -10.29 8.58
CA ASN A 5 -10.78 -11.12 9.49
C ASN A 5 -9.28 -11.05 9.18
N VAL A 6 -8.89 -11.06 7.91
CA VAL A 6 -7.49 -10.87 7.48
C VAL A 6 -6.99 -9.50 7.94
N GLN A 7 -7.77 -8.45 7.71
CA GLN A 7 -7.44 -7.11 8.11
C GLN A 7 -7.32 -6.96 9.63
N LYS A 8 -8.27 -7.54 10.39
CA LYS A 8 -8.23 -7.62 11.85
C LYS A 8 -6.94 -8.27 12.34
N ARG A 9 -6.55 -9.43 11.79
CA ARG A 9 -5.31 -10.13 12.17
C ARG A 9 -4.08 -9.29 11.90
N THR A 10 -3.98 -8.74 10.69
CA THR A 10 -2.84 -7.93 10.25
C THR A 10 -2.67 -6.69 11.13
N PHE A 11 -3.75 -5.94 11.35
CA PHE A 11 -3.74 -4.76 12.20
C PHE A 11 -3.48 -5.11 13.67
N THR A 12 -3.98 -6.23 14.17
CA THR A 12 -3.67 -6.70 15.54
C THR A 12 -2.18 -7.00 15.69
N ARG A 13 -1.56 -7.70 14.72
CA ARG A 13 -0.11 -7.96 14.73
C ARG A 13 0.70 -6.67 14.67
N TRP A 14 0.29 -5.73 13.81
CA TRP A 14 0.94 -4.42 13.69
C TRP A 14 0.84 -3.58 14.97
N ILE A 15 -0.34 -3.52 15.61
CA ILE A 15 -0.50 -2.84 16.90
C ILE A 15 0.41 -3.48 17.96
N ASN A 16 0.44 -4.81 18.02
CA ASN A 16 1.27 -5.55 18.99
C ASN A 16 2.77 -5.33 18.78
N LEU A 17 3.22 -5.10 17.54
CA LEU A 17 4.61 -4.73 17.25
C LEU A 17 5.02 -3.44 17.96
N HIS A 18 4.15 -2.43 17.95
CA HIS A 18 4.42 -1.14 18.60
C HIS A 18 4.18 -1.19 20.10
N LEU A 19 3.10 -1.82 20.56
CA LEU A 19 2.79 -1.94 21.98
C LEU A 19 3.79 -2.80 22.77
N GLY A 20 4.54 -3.67 22.09
CA GLY A 20 5.69 -4.38 22.68
C GLY A 20 6.80 -3.43 23.17
N LYS A 21 6.87 -2.20 22.62
CA LYS A 21 7.83 -1.17 23.01
C LYS A 21 7.41 -0.41 24.28
N CYS A 22 6.15 -0.52 24.70
CA CYS A 22 5.64 0.10 25.93
C CYS A 22 6.27 -0.47 27.19
N LYS A 23 6.27 0.32 28.27
CA LYS A 23 6.67 -0.11 29.62
C LYS A 23 5.54 0.19 30.62
N PRO A 24 4.80 -0.82 31.12
CA PRO A 24 4.88 -2.25 30.77
C PRO A 24 4.36 -2.54 29.35
N PRO A 25 4.78 -3.66 28.72
CA PRO A 25 4.27 -4.07 27.41
C PRO A 25 2.75 -4.29 27.43
N LEU A 26 2.07 -3.82 26.39
CA LEU A 26 0.65 -4.08 26.18
C LEU A 26 0.46 -5.05 25.03
N LYS A 27 -0.65 -5.79 25.05
CA LYS A 27 -0.98 -6.76 23.99
C LYS A 27 -2.47 -6.76 23.72
N VAL A 28 -2.81 -6.66 22.45
CA VAL A 28 -4.16 -6.85 21.91
C VAL A 28 -4.34 -8.33 21.58
N LYS A 29 -5.42 -8.93 22.07
CA LYS A 29 -5.90 -10.27 21.75
C LYS A 29 -7.08 -10.21 20.80
N ASP A 30 -8.06 -9.37 21.10
CA ASP A 30 -9.19 -9.09 20.22
C ASP A 30 -9.29 -7.59 19.99
N LEU A 31 -8.94 -7.15 18.78
CA LEU A 31 -8.96 -5.74 18.40
C LEU A 31 -10.29 -5.05 18.65
N PHE A 32 -11.43 -5.71 18.44
CA PHE A 32 -12.74 -5.07 18.55
C PHE A 32 -13.22 -4.95 20.00
N ILE A 33 -12.58 -5.66 20.93
CA ILE A 33 -12.88 -5.63 22.36
C ILE A 33 -11.86 -4.77 23.09
N ASP A 34 -10.57 -5.05 22.89
CA ASP A 34 -9.47 -4.44 23.66
C ASP A 34 -9.30 -2.95 23.35
N ILE A 35 -9.85 -2.44 22.24
CA ILE A 35 -9.79 -1.03 21.87
C ILE A 35 -10.86 -0.17 22.57
N GLN A 36 -11.94 -0.78 23.07
CA GLN A 36 -13.17 -0.10 23.46
C GLN A 36 -13.03 0.84 24.66
N ASP A 37 -11.97 0.70 25.48
CA ASP A 37 -11.72 1.57 26.64
C ASP A 37 -10.79 2.75 26.33
N GLY A 38 -10.26 2.81 25.10
CA GLY A 38 -9.34 3.84 24.62
C GLY A 38 -7.88 3.64 25.04
N LYS A 39 -7.56 2.67 25.92
CA LYS A 39 -6.20 2.49 26.45
C LYS A 39 -5.22 2.09 25.35
N ILE A 40 -5.61 1.14 24.51
CA ILE A 40 -4.80 0.65 23.39
C ILE A 40 -4.53 1.77 22.39
N LEU A 41 -5.55 2.56 22.05
CA LEU A 41 -5.40 3.72 21.16
C LEU A 41 -4.42 4.75 21.72
N MET A 42 -4.59 5.15 22.98
CA MET A 42 -3.72 6.17 23.60
C MET A 42 -2.28 5.68 23.70
N ALA A 43 -2.06 4.42 24.09
CA ALA A 43 -0.72 3.84 24.18
C ALA A 43 -0.03 3.73 22.82
N LEU A 44 -0.79 3.32 21.79
CA LEU A 44 -0.30 3.22 20.43
C LEU A 44 0.13 4.60 19.89
N LEU A 45 -0.71 5.63 20.08
CA LEU A 45 -0.39 6.99 19.65
C LEU A 45 0.81 7.57 20.40
N GLU A 46 0.96 7.28 21.70
CA GLU A 46 2.14 7.66 22.47
C GLU A 46 3.43 7.03 21.92
N VAL A 47 3.40 5.74 21.58
CA VAL A 47 4.57 5.06 20.99
C VAL A 47 4.89 5.58 19.60
N LEU A 48 3.89 5.79 18.75
CA LEU A 48 4.11 6.24 17.36
C LEU A 48 4.58 7.70 17.28
N SER A 49 4.01 8.57 18.11
CA SER A 49 4.34 10.01 18.07
C SER A 49 5.49 10.42 19.00
N GLY A 50 5.84 9.58 19.97
CA GLY A 50 6.76 9.92 21.06
C GLY A 50 6.20 10.93 22.08
N GLN A 51 4.93 11.35 21.95
CA GLN A 51 4.30 12.30 22.86
C GLN A 51 3.56 11.59 24.00
N LYS A 52 3.66 12.13 25.22
CA LYS A 52 3.02 11.55 26.40
C LYS A 52 1.51 11.75 26.36
N LEU A 53 0.76 10.69 26.08
CA LEU A 53 -0.71 10.69 26.05
C LEU A 53 -1.30 9.85 27.18
N MET A 54 -0.61 8.80 27.63
CA MET A 54 -1.10 7.85 28.64
C MET A 54 -1.33 8.46 30.02
N HIS A 55 -0.67 9.58 30.34
CA HIS A 55 -0.86 10.30 31.60
C HIS A 55 -2.30 10.83 31.78
N GLU A 56 -3.04 10.97 30.67
CA GLU A 56 -4.41 11.46 30.65
C GLU A 56 -5.47 10.34 30.73
N TYR A 57 -5.05 9.08 30.63
CA TYR A 57 -5.95 7.92 30.63
C TYR A 57 -6.63 7.75 31.99
N LYS A 58 -7.94 7.57 31.96
CA LYS A 58 -8.75 7.28 33.15
C LYS A 58 -9.36 5.88 33.05
N SER A 59 -8.86 4.95 33.87
CA SER A 59 -9.43 3.61 33.96
C SER A 59 -10.79 3.66 34.66
N SER A 60 -11.81 3.08 34.05
CA SER A 60 -13.15 2.97 34.63
C SER A 60 -14.01 1.98 33.85
N THR A 61 -14.93 1.33 34.56
CA THR A 61 -15.93 0.42 33.96
C THR A 61 -17.09 1.19 33.32
N HIS A 62 -17.29 2.46 33.66
CA HIS A 62 -18.40 3.26 33.15
C HIS A 62 -18.12 3.77 31.72
N ARG A 63 -19.10 3.61 30.82
CA ARG A 63 -18.99 3.99 29.39
C ARG A 63 -18.53 5.42 29.17
N ILE A 64 -18.96 6.36 30.02
CA ILE A 64 -18.58 7.78 29.90
C ILE A 64 -17.06 8.02 29.93
N PHE A 65 -16.31 7.24 30.71
CA PHE A 65 -14.86 7.36 30.76
C PHE A 65 -14.20 6.74 29.53
N ARG A 66 -14.73 5.63 29.02
CA ARG A 66 -14.27 5.03 27.75
C ARG A 66 -14.42 6.01 26.59
N LEU A 67 -15.60 6.64 26.49
CA LEU A 67 -15.86 7.68 25.50
C LEU A 67 -14.87 8.85 25.64
N ASN A 68 -14.61 9.30 26.87
CA ASN A 68 -13.68 10.39 27.11
C ASN A 68 -12.24 10.04 26.70
N ASN A 69 -11.74 8.85 27.07
CA ASN A 69 -10.42 8.38 26.68
C ASN A 69 -10.28 8.28 25.15
N ILE A 70 -11.28 7.71 24.48
CA ILE A 70 -11.29 7.61 23.01
C ILE A 70 -11.35 9.00 22.39
N ALA A 71 -12.23 9.89 22.87
CA ALA A 71 -12.35 11.25 22.37
C ALA A 71 -11.02 12.02 22.45
N LYS A 72 -10.23 11.81 23.51
CA LYS A 72 -8.87 12.37 23.60
C LYS A 72 -7.93 11.82 22.53
N ALA A 73 -7.95 10.52 22.28
CA ALA A 73 -7.16 9.91 21.22
C ALA A 73 -7.58 10.40 19.82
N LEU A 74 -8.88 10.55 19.56
CA LEU A 74 -9.38 11.10 18.30
C LEU A 74 -8.99 12.58 18.15
N LYS A 75 -9.13 13.37 19.22
CA LYS A 75 -8.68 14.77 19.23
C LYS A 75 -7.19 14.90 18.94
N PHE A 76 -6.35 14.05 19.55
CA PHE A 76 -4.92 14.01 19.27
C PHE A 76 -4.62 13.77 17.78
N LEU A 77 -5.37 12.87 17.15
CA LEU A 77 -5.25 12.58 15.72
C LEU A 77 -5.69 13.78 14.85
N GLU A 78 -6.78 14.46 15.22
CA GLU A 78 -7.23 15.68 14.55
C GLU A 78 -6.20 16.81 14.68
N ASP A 79 -5.64 17.01 15.88
CA ASP A 79 -4.57 17.98 16.16
C ASP A 79 -3.28 17.62 15.38
N SER A 80 -3.06 16.33 15.11
CA SER A 80 -1.99 15.80 14.25
C SER A 80 -2.34 15.85 12.75
N ASN A 81 -3.42 16.51 12.35
CA ASN A 81 -3.90 16.65 10.96
C ASN A 81 -4.36 15.34 10.28
N VAL A 82 -4.74 14.32 11.04
CA VAL A 82 -5.37 13.09 10.52
C VAL A 82 -6.87 13.32 10.33
N LYS A 83 -7.37 13.08 9.11
CA LYS A 83 -8.81 13.21 8.84
C LYS A 83 -9.58 11.99 9.27
N LEU A 84 -10.41 12.16 10.29
CA LEU A 84 -11.33 11.15 10.81
C LEU A 84 -12.73 11.42 10.23
N VAL A 85 -12.97 11.01 8.98
CA VAL A 85 -14.30 11.14 8.38
C VAL A 85 -15.21 10.06 8.96
N SER A 86 -16.30 10.47 9.60
CA SER A 86 -17.35 9.58 10.09
C SER A 86 -16.93 8.60 11.20
N ILE A 87 -15.91 8.94 12.00
CA ILE A 87 -15.50 8.15 13.17
C ILE A 87 -15.85 8.90 14.44
N ASP A 88 -16.75 8.32 15.24
CA ASP A 88 -17.15 8.81 16.56
C ASP A 88 -16.55 7.90 17.65
N ALA A 89 -16.20 8.50 18.80
CA ALA A 89 -15.81 7.78 20.00
C ALA A 89 -16.85 6.74 20.46
N ALA A 90 -18.15 6.99 20.25
CA ALA A 90 -19.21 6.04 20.59
C ALA A 90 -19.09 4.72 19.83
N GLU A 91 -18.89 4.80 18.52
CA GLU A 91 -18.78 3.62 17.66
C GLU A 91 -17.54 2.77 17.97
N ILE A 92 -16.44 3.42 18.33
CA ILE A 92 -15.22 2.74 18.79
C ILE A 92 -15.44 2.10 20.16
N ALA A 93 -16.10 2.81 21.08
CA ALA A 93 -16.40 2.30 22.43
C ALA A 93 -17.39 1.12 22.42
N ASP A 94 -18.22 1.02 21.37
CA ASP A 94 -19.17 -0.07 21.17
C ASP A 94 -18.56 -1.20 20.30
N GLY A 95 -17.33 -1.02 19.78
CA GLY A 95 -16.58 -2.07 19.07
C GLY A 95 -17.01 -2.31 17.63
N ASN A 96 -17.55 -1.29 16.95
CA ASN A 96 -17.96 -1.40 15.55
C ASN A 96 -16.75 -1.76 14.66
N SER A 97 -16.73 -2.98 14.11
CA SER A 97 -15.56 -3.53 13.42
C SER A 97 -15.11 -2.68 12.24
N SER A 98 -16.04 -2.19 11.42
CA SER A 98 -15.73 -1.38 10.24
C SER A 98 -15.08 -0.05 10.62
N LEU A 99 -15.59 0.62 11.66
CA LEU A 99 -15.07 1.92 12.11
C LEU A 99 -13.76 1.76 12.89
N VAL A 100 -13.61 0.69 13.67
CA VAL A 100 -12.35 0.35 14.33
C VAL A 100 -11.26 0.09 13.29
N LEU A 101 -11.52 -0.73 12.27
CA LEU A 101 -10.54 -1.00 11.22
C LEU A 101 -10.21 0.26 10.42
N GLY A 102 -11.21 1.07 10.08
CA GLY A 102 -11.01 2.35 9.40
C GLY A 102 -10.14 3.33 10.22
N LEU A 103 -10.34 3.38 11.54
CA LEU A 103 -9.51 4.19 12.45
C LEU A 103 -8.06 3.70 12.46
N ILE A 104 -7.83 2.39 12.67
CA ILE A 104 -6.48 1.83 12.71
C ILE A 104 -5.77 2.00 11.36
N TRP A 105 -6.48 1.83 10.24
CA TRP A 105 -5.95 2.11 8.92
C TRP A 105 -5.48 3.57 8.78
N ASN A 106 -6.28 4.55 9.22
CA ASN A 106 -5.88 5.95 9.19
C ASN A 106 -4.62 6.22 10.02
N ILE A 107 -4.47 5.54 11.16
CA ILE A 107 -3.26 5.63 12.01
C ILE A 107 -2.04 5.06 11.28
N ILE A 108 -2.15 3.83 10.74
CA ILE A 108 -1.08 3.19 9.95
C ILE A 108 -0.66 4.09 8.78
N LEU A 109 -1.65 4.57 8.03
CA LEU A 109 -1.41 5.39 6.85
C LEU A 109 -0.69 6.70 7.19
N PHE A 110 -1.04 7.32 8.32
CA PHE A 110 -0.42 8.57 8.73
C PHE A 110 0.99 8.38 9.31
N PHE A 111 1.13 7.52 10.31
CA PHE A 111 2.38 7.37 11.07
C PHE A 111 3.41 6.47 10.41
N GLN A 112 3.01 5.56 9.53
CA GLN A 112 3.95 4.67 8.85
C GLN A 112 4.08 5.08 7.39
N ILE A 113 3.01 4.98 6.60
CA ILE A 113 3.12 5.03 5.15
C ILE A 113 3.42 6.45 4.64
N LYS A 114 2.72 7.46 5.16
CA LYS A 114 2.89 8.86 4.73
C LYS A 114 4.26 9.40 5.12
N GLU A 115 4.75 9.08 6.31
CA GLU A 115 6.09 9.49 6.75
C GLU A 115 7.17 8.89 5.85
N LEU A 116 7.14 7.56 5.66
CA LEU A 116 8.09 6.85 4.80
C LEU A 116 8.04 7.34 3.35
N THR A 117 6.85 7.51 2.79
CA THR A 117 6.70 7.92 1.38
C THR A 117 6.88 9.42 1.16
N GLY A 118 6.70 10.24 2.20
CA GLY A 118 7.03 11.66 2.18
C GLY A 118 8.52 11.88 1.94
N ASN A 119 9.36 11.03 2.53
CA ASN A 119 10.81 11.05 2.36
C ASN A 119 11.22 10.67 0.92
N LEU A 120 10.59 9.65 0.34
CA LEU A 120 10.80 9.24 -1.07
C LEU A 120 10.65 10.41 -2.07
N ASN A 121 9.66 11.29 -1.85
CA ASN A 121 9.39 12.43 -2.73
C ASN A 121 10.28 13.65 -2.47
N ARG A 122 10.78 13.84 -1.24
CA ARG A 122 11.64 14.98 -0.88
C ARG A 122 13.03 14.84 -1.49
N ASN A 123 13.58 13.62 -1.49
CA ASN A 123 14.93 13.36 -2.00
C ASN A 123 15.01 13.34 -3.53
N SER A 124 13.87 13.18 -4.22
CA SER A 124 13.77 13.38 -5.68
C SER A 124 13.95 14.84 -6.10
N SER A 125 13.85 15.80 -5.16
CA SER A 125 13.90 17.24 -5.45
C SER A 125 15.23 17.91 -5.04
N SER A 126 16.14 17.19 -4.37
CA SER A 126 17.38 17.76 -3.81
C SER A 126 18.62 17.57 -4.70
N SER A 127 18.54 16.86 -5.82
CA SER A 127 19.64 16.72 -6.78
C SER A 127 19.53 17.74 -7.92
N SER A 128 19.79 19.01 -7.62
CA SER A 128 20.10 20.02 -8.64
C SER A 128 21.09 21.02 -8.05
N LEU A 129 22.37 20.65 -8.06
CA LEU A 129 23.50 21.54 -7.80
C LEU A 129 24.20 21.86 -9.13
N SER A 130 24.04 23.08 -9.62
CA SER A 130 24.96 23.76 -10.55
C SER A 130 24.75 25.27 -10.36
N SER A 131 25.60 26.00 -9.64
CA SER A 131 26.91 26.59 -10.02
C SER A 131 26.84 27.64 -11.16
N GLY A 132 26.96 28.93 -10.82
CA GLY A 132 27.35 30.04 -11.74
C GLY A 132 26.47 31.31 -11.68
N PRO A 133 26.99 32.51 -12.04
CA PRO A 133 27.45 33.48 -11.03
C PRO A 133 26.70 34.83 -10.97
N SER A 134 27.09 35.58 -9.93
CA SER A 134 26.76 36.92 -9.45
C SER A 134 26.40 38.04 -10.45
N GLY A 135 25.41 38.84 -10.07
CA GLY A 135 25.17 40.22 -10.51
C GLY A 135 24.33 40.95 -9.45
N PRO A 136 24.61 42.22 -9.10
CA PRO A 136 24.08 42.86 -7.90
C PRO A 136 22.75 43.59 -8.20
N GLU A 137 21.89 43.71 -7.19
CA GLU A 137 21.44 45.00 -6.63
C GLU A 137 20.41 44.81 -5.52
N SER A 138 20.41 45.79 -4.60
CA SER A 138 19.61 46.05 -3.40
C SER A 138 18.12 45.68 -3.48
N ASP A 139 17.37 45.38 -2.41
CA ASP A 139 17.29 46.09 -1.14
C ASP A 139 16.70 45.21 -0.01
N THR A 140 17.05 45.63 1.20
CA THR A 140 16.77 45.09 2.53
C THR A 140 15.27 45.00 2.88
N SER A 141 14.81 43.87 3.40
CA SER A 141 13.89 43.80 4.57
C SER A 141 13.77 42.37 5.15
N PRO A 142 13.55 42.22 6.48
CA PRO A 142 13.86 41.00 7.22
C PRO A 142 12.71 39.99 7.20
N GLY A 143 13.07 38.72 7.07
CA GLY A 143 12.15 37.58 7.11
C GLY A 143 11.50 37.40 8.49
N THR A 144 10.20 37.11 8.46
CA THR A 144 9.50 36.43 9.55
C THR A 144 9.78 34.93 9.45
N PRO A 145 9.91 34.20 10.59
CA PRO A 145 10.19 32.78 10.56
C PRO A 145 9.00 32.04 9.97
N SER A 146 9.29 31.18 9.00
CA SER A 146 8.36 30.23 8.42
C SER A 146 7.73 29.36 9.50
N VAL A 147 6.49 29.67 9.85
CA VAL A 147 5.59 28.70 10.50
C VAL A 147 5.47 27.53 9.54
N GLU A 148 6.03 26.39 9.93
CA GLU A 148 5.88 25.12 9.23
C GLU A 148 4.39 24.89 8.97
N ARG A 149 4.02 25.00 7.69
CA ARG A 149 2.63 25.01 7.23
C ARG A 149 2.11 23.57 7.34
N ASN A 150 1.57 23.22 8.51
CA ASN A 150 0.93 21.94 8.80
C ASN A 150 -0.28 21.73 7.89
N MET A 151 -0.06 21.02 6.78
CA MET A 151 -1.05 20.80 5.72
C MET A 151 -2.00 19.66 6.10
N SER A 152 -3.32 19.93 6.06
CA SER A 152 -4.36 18.93 6.35
C SER A 152 -4.33 17.78 5.35
N ILE A 153 -4.47 16.53 5.80
CA ILE A 153 -4.37 15.36 4.92
C ILE A 153 -5.67 15.14 4.17
N THR A 154 -5.66 15.29 2.87
CA THR A 154 -6.82 14.97 2.02
C THR A 154 -6.79 13.51 1.58
N VAL A 155 -7.94 12.96 1.17
CA VAL A 155 -8.02 11.64 0.49
C VAL A 155 -7.07 11.58 -0.72
N LYS A 156 -6.77 12.73 -1.33
CA LYS A 156 -5.79 12.87 -2.41
C LYS A 156 -4.36 12.57 -1.95
N ASP A 157 -3.99 12.97 -0.74
CA ASP A 157 -2.66 12.73 -0.17
C ASP A 157 -2.48 11.25 0.21
N GLN A 158 -3.54 10.60 0.70
CA GLN A 158 -3.56 9.16 0.95
C GLN A 158 -3.25 8.36 -0.33
N ARG A 159 -3.98 8.66 -1.43
CA ARG A 159 -3.73 8.03 -2.74
C ARG A 159 -2.33 8.30 -3.26
N LYS A 160 -1.78 9.49 -3.00
CA LYS A 160 -0.41 9.84 -3.40
C LYS A 160 0.62 8.96 -2.67
N ALA A 161 0.47 8.76 -1.37
CA ALA A 161 1.38 7.92 -0.59
C ALA A 161 1.32 6.44 -1.06
N ILE A 162 0.14 5.88 -1.22
CA ILE A 162 -0.02 4.50 -1.72
C ILE A 162 0.55 4.35 -3.13
N ARG A 163 0.33 5.33 -4.02
CA ARG A 163 0.90 5.32 -5.37
C ARG A 163 2.42 5.36 -5.35
N ALA A 164 3.03 6.19 -4.51
CA ALA A 164 4.47 6.29 -4.45
C ALA A 164 5.09 5.01 -3.84
N LEU A 165 4.42 4.34 -2.90
CA LEU A 165 4.80 2.98 -2.48
C LEU A 165 4.72 1.97 -3.63
N LEU A 166 3.66 2.02 -4.45
CA LEU A 166 3.52 1.13 -5.62
C LEU A 166 4.67 1.34 -6.62
N ILE A 167 5.02 2.60 -6.91
CA ILE A 167 6.13 2.94 -7.79
C ILE A 167 7.45 2.39 -7.24
N TRP A 168 7.68 2.53 -5.93
CA TRP A 168 8.87 1.97 -5.28
C TRP A 168 8.95 0.45 -5.47
N VAL A 169 7.86 -0.27 -5.19
CA VAL A 169 7.78 -1.72 -5.39
C VAL A 169 8.09 -2.08 -6.85
N GLN A 170 7.42 -1.43 -7.80
CA GLN A 170 7.59 -1.69 -9.23
C GLN A 170 9.06 -1.54 -9.67
N ARG A 171 9.76 -0.51 -9.17
CA ARG A 171 11.20 -0.31 -9.47
C ARG A 171 12.04 -1.46 -8.92
N LYS A 172 11.78 -1.89 -7.69
CA LYS A 172 12.52 -2.99 -7.05
C LYS A 172 12.27 -4.34 -7.72
N THR A 173 11.05 -4.60 -8.21
CA THR A 173 10.68 -5.91 -8.74
C THR A 173 10.88 -6.06 -10.26
N ARG A 174 10.84 -4.98 -11.04
CA ARG A 174 10.91 -5.01 -12.51
C ARG A 174 12.14 -5.73 -13.04
N LYS A 175 13.32 -5.49 -12.46
CA LYS A 175 14.60 -6.12 -12.86
C LYS A 175 14.62 -7.65 -12.66
N TYR A 176 13.65 -8.20 -11.94
CA TYR A 176 13.48 -9.63 -11.73
C TYR A 176 12.32 -10.22 -12.56
N GLY A 177 11.76 -9.46 -13.51
CA GLY A 177 10.66 -9.91 -14.36
C GLY A 177 9.31 -9.99 -13.64
N VAL A 178 9.17 -9.40 -12.44
CA VAL A 178 7.93 -9.42 -11.67
C VAL A 178 7.21 -8.08 -11.78
N ALA A 179 6.09 -8.08 -12.50
CA ALA A 179 5.22 -6.93 -12.67
C ALA A 179 4.20 -6.83 -11.53
N VAL A 180 4.21 -5.71 -10.82
CA VAL A 180 3.26 -5.42 -9.74
C VAL A 180 2.35 -4.27 -10.17
N GLN A 181 1.04 -4.49 -10.22
CA GLN A 181 0.07 -3.49 -10.70
C GLN A 181 -0.85 -2.95 -9.61
N ASP A 182 -1.01 -3.72 -8.53
CA ASP A 182 -1.90 -3.42 -7.42
C ASP A 182 -1.29 -3.91 -6.09
N PHE A 183 -1.97 -3.62 -4.99
CA PHE A 183 -1.70 -4.24 -3.69
C PHE A 183 -2.70 -5.35 -3.38
N THR A 184 -3.16 -6.09 -4.40
CA THR A 184 -4.12 -7.18 -4.23
C THR A 184 -3.64 -8.42 -4.99
N SER A 185 -4.07 -8.59 -6.23
CA SER A 185 -3.87 -9.81 -7.03
C SER A 185 -2.41 -10.04 -7.42
N SER A 186 -1.63 -8.97 -7.62
CA SER A 186 -0.22 -9.02 -8.02
C SER A 186 0.69 -9.76 -7.03
N TRP A 187 0.22 -9.95 -5.80
CA TRP A 187 0.99 -10.52 -4.68
C TRP A 187 0.64 -11.99 -4.42
N ARG A 188 -0.42 -12.53 -5.05
CA ARG A 188 -0.95 -13.87 -4.76
C ARG A 188 0.04 -14.99 -5.04
N SER A 189 0.96 -14.82 -5.99
CA SER A 189 1.99 -15.81 -6.33
C SER A 189 3.16 -15.87 -5.35
N GLY A 190 3.30 -14.88 -4.45
CA GLY A 190 4.45 -14.72 -3.56
C GLY A 190 5.71 -14.13 -4.24
N LEU A 191 5.77 -14.11 -5.57
CA LEU A 191 6.96 -13.65 -6.31
C LEU A 191 7.29 -12.17 -6.07
N ALA A 192 6.29 -11.31 -5.88
CA ALA A 192 6.50 -9.89 -5.58
C ALA A 192 7.24 -9.70 -4.25
N PHE A 193 6.88 -10.46 -3.21
CA PHE A 193 7.58 -10.41 -1.93
C PHE A 193 9.03 -10.92 -2.05
N LEU A 194 9.22 -12.06 -2.73
CA LEU A 194 10.55 -12.61 -2.98
C LEU A 194 11.45 -11.67 -3.80
N ALA A 195 10.88 -10.97 -4.77
CA ALA A 195 11.60 -9.98 -5.58
C ALA A 195 12.05 -8.77 -4.75
N ILE A 196 11.22 -8.27 -3.82
CA ILE A 196 11.61 -7.21 -2.88
C ILE A 196 12.75 -7.69 -1.98
N ILE A 197 12.65 -8.89 -1.41
CA ILE A 197 13.68 -9.49 -0.57
C ILE A 197 15.00 -9.61 -1.35
N LYS A 198 14.95 -10.07 -2.61
CA LYS A 198 16.12 -10.13 -3.48
C LYS A 198 16.72 -8.76 -3.80
N ALA A 199 15.89 -7.73 -3.88
CA ALA A 199 16.34 -6.36 -4.09
C ALA A 199 17.08 -5.80 -2.87
N ILE A 200 16.69 -6.21 -1.66
CA ILE A 200 17.34 -5.86 -0.40
C ILE A 200 18.66 -6.63 -0.24
N ASP A 201 18.61 -7.95 -0.43
CA ASP A 201 19.79 -8.81 -0.39
C ASP A 201 19.69 -9.87 -1.49
N SER A 202 20.58 -9.73 -2.47
CA SER A 202 20.61 -10.58 -3.66
C SER A 202 20.88 -12.06 -3.40
N THR A 203 21.44 -12.39 -2.23
CA THR A 203 21.87 -13.75 -1.85
C THR A 203 20.75 -14.59 -1.23
N LEU A 204 19.66 -13.96 -0.77
CA LEU A 204 18.61 -14.63 -0.02
C LEU A 204 17.59 -15.38 -0.88
N VAL A 205 17.48 -15.04 -2.16
CA VAL A 205 16.42 -15.55 -3.05
C VAL A 205 16.98 -15.89 -4.43
N ASP A 206 16.66 -17.10 -4.89
CA ASP A 206 16.79 -17.50 -6.29
C ASP A 206 15.42 -17.40 -6.99
N MET A 207 15.28 -16.40 -7.87
CA MET A 207 14.03 -16.16 -8.61
C MET A 207 13.70 -17.27 -9.60
N LYS A 208 14.70 -17.97 -10.16
CA LYS A 208 14.45 -19.05 -11.12
C LYS A 208 13.77 -20.21 -10.41
N HIS A 209 14.34 -20.62 -9.29
CA HIS A 209 13.77 -21.68 -8.46
C HIS A 209 12.39 -21.31 -7.89
N ALA A 210 12.14 -20.02 -7.60
CA ALA A 210 10.83 -19.57 -7.14
C ALA A 210 9.71 -19.73 -8.20
N LEU A 211 10.04 -19.74 -9.49
CA LEU A 211 9.05 -19.96 -10.57
C LEU A 211 8.53 -21.40 -10.59
N ASP A 212 9.31 -22.36 -10.09
CA ASP A 212 8.94 -23.78 -10.05
C ASP A 212 8.13 -24.15 -8.81
N LYS A 213 8.01 -23.22 -7.85
CA LYS A 213 7.29 -23.43 -6.58
C LYS A 213 5.83 -23.02 -6.65
N SER A 214 5.02 -23.61 -5.78
CA SER A 214 3.64 -23.16 -5.59
C SER A 214 3.60 -21.77 -4.94
N ALA A 215 2.49 -21.06 -5.15
CA ALA A 215 2.25 -19.76 -4.52
C ALA A 215 2.35 -19.82 -2.99
N ARG A 216 1.86 -20.91 -2.38
CA ARG A 216 1.90 -21.09 -0.92
C ARG A 216 3.34 -21.17 -0.41
N GLU A 217 4.17 -21.96 -1.08
CA GLU A 217 5.59 -22.12 -0.73
C GLU A 217 6.34 -20.80 -0.90
N ASN A 218 6.11 -20.08 -2.00
CA ASN A 218 6.73 -18.78 -2.23
C ASN A 218 6.34 -17.74 -1.16
N LEU A 219 5.08 -17.71 -0.75
CA LEU A 219 4.62 -16.84 0.33
C LEU A 219 5.25 -17.21 1.67
N GLU A 220 5.29 -18.50 2.00
CA GLU A 220 5.91 -18.98 3.23
C GLU A 220 7.41 -18.65 3.28
N ASP A 221 8.13 -18.93 2.18
CA ASP A 221 9.54 -18.59 2.04
C ASP A 221 9.76 -17.09 2.21
N ALA A 222 8.97 -16.26 1.53
CA ALA A 222 9.10 -14.81 1.62
C ALA A 222 8.92 -14.30 3.05
N PHE A 223 7.85 -14.74 3.73
CA PHE A 223 7.57 -14.29 5.09
C PHE A 223 8.59 -14.83 6.10
N SER A 224 9.04 -16.07 5.94
CA SER A 224 10.08 -16.66 6.78
C SER A 224 11.45 -16.01 6.59
N ILE A 225 11.85 -15.71 5.34
CA ILE A 225 13.11 -15.00 5.05
C ILE A 225 13.04 -13.57 5.59
N ALA A 226 11.95 -12.85 5.33
CA ALA A 226 11.75 -11.48 5.81
C ALA A 226 11.90 -11.40 7.35
N GLN A 227 11.27 -12.31 8.08
CA GLN A 227 11.37 -12.34 9.54
C GLN A 227 12.74 -12.77 10.05
N ASN A 228 13.25 -13.91 9.58
CA ASN A 228 14.41 -14.55 10.19
C ASN A 228 15.76 -14.00 9.72
N LYS A 229 15.80 -13.40 8.53
CA LYS A 229 17.04 -12.90 7.91
C LYS A 229 17.08 -11.38 7.83
N LEU A 230 15.94 -10.75 7.57
CA LEU A 230 15.84 -9.29 7.41
C LEU A 230 15.27 -8.57 8.63
N GLY A 231 14.75 -9.31 9.62
CA GLY A 231 14.14 -8.73 10.83
C GLY A 231 12.79 -8.06 10.59
N VAL A 232 12.20 -8.18 9.40
CA VAL A 232 10.90 -7.59 9.05
C VAL A 232 9.78 -8.43 9.70
N PRO A 233 8.99 -7.88 10.62
CA PRO A 233 8.00 -8.64 11.38
C PRO A 233 6.90 -9.22 10.50
N ARG A 234 6.64 -10.53 10.62
CA ARG A 234 5.59 -11.24 9.88
C ARG A 234 4.19 -10.77 10.30
N LEU A 235 3.56 -9.92 9.48
CA LEU A 235 2.19 -9.44 9.70
C LEU A 235 1.12 -10.25 8.95
N LEU A 236 1.52 -11.00 7.93
CA LEU A 236 0.66 -11.77 7.04
C LEU A 236 1.06 -13.24 7.04
N GLU A 237 0.09 -14.11 6.79
CA GLU A 237 0.27 -15.54 6.52
C GLU A 237 -0.07 -15.86 5.06
N PRO A 238 0.40 -16.99 4.50
CA PRO A 238 0.06 -17.38 3.13
C PRO A 238 -1.46 -17.40 2.87
N GLU A 239 -2.24 -17.96 3.80
CA GLU A 239 -3.71 -17.96 3.73
C GLU A 239 -4.36 -16.57 3.74
N ASP A 240 -3.70 -15.54 4.28
CA ASP A 240 -4.21 -14.16 4.25
C ASP A 240 -4.18 -13.57 2.83
N ILE A 241 -3.37 -14.14 1.92
CA ILE A 241 -3.13 -13.66 0.56
C ILE A 241 -3.70 -14.62 -0.50
N MET A 242 -3.79 -15.92 -0.20
CA MET A 242 -4.26 -16.93 -1.14
C MET A 242 -5.78 -16.93 -1.37
N VAL A 243 -6.49 -15.88 -0.95
CA VAL A 243 -7.92 -15.67 -1.20
C VAL A 243 -8.17 -15.06 -2.58
N GLU A 244 -9.41 -15.14 -3.07
CA GLU A 244 -9.78 -14.60 -4.40
C GLU A 244 -9.43 -13.11 -4.55
N THR A 245 -9.76 -12.32 -3.52
CA THR A 245 -9.52 -10.88 -3.46
C THR A 245 -8.78 -10.50 -2.18
N PRO A 246 -7.43 -10.48 -2.20
CA PRO A 246 -6.63 -10.12 -1.03
C PRO A 246 -6.92 -8.70 -0.54
N ASP A 247 -6.85 -8.49 0.77
CA ASP A 247 -7.09 -7.16 1.34
C ASP A 247 -5.93 -6.19 1.05
N GLU A 248 -6.22 -5.15 0.30
CA GLU A 248 -5.23 -4.13 -0.11
C GLU A 248 -4.51 -3.50 1.07
N GLN A 249 -5.26 -3.09 2.10
CA GLN A 249 -4.70 -2.38 3.25
C GLN A 249 -3.75 -3.25 4.05
N SER A 250 -4.06 -4.55 4.17
CA SER A 250 -3.21 -5.53 4.84
C SER A 250 -1.88 -5.72 4.10
N ILE A 251 -1.92 -5.83 2.77
CA ILE A 251 -0.70 -5.94 1.93
C ILE A 251 0.12 -4.66 2.01
N VAL A 252 -0.50 -3.49 1.84
CA VAL A 252 0.17 -2.19 1.94
C VAL A 252 0.86 -2.04 3.30
N THR A 253 0.17 -2.40 4.40
CA THR A 253 0.72 -2.32 5.76
C THR A 253 1.99 -3.15 5.90
N TYR A 254 1.98 -4.39 5.38
CA TYR A 254 3.14 -5.26 5.45
C TYR A 254 4.28 -4.82 4.53
N VAL A 255 3.99 -4.42 3.29
CA VAL A 255 5.00 -3.95 2.33
C VAL A 255 5.70 -2.69 2.84
N ALA A 256 4.97 -1.77 3.49
CA ALA A 256 5.54 -0.59 4.09
C ALA A 256 6.53 -0.89 5.23
N GLN A 257 6.50 -2.09 5.84
CA GLN A 257 7.52 -2.49 6.82
C GLN A 257 8.90 -2.62 6.17
N PHE A 258 8.99 -3.05 4.91
CA PHE A 258 10.28 -3.15 4.22
C PHE A 258 10.94 -1.79 4.03
N LEU A 259 10.16 -0.73 3.74
CA LEU A 259 10.69 0.64 3.69
C LEU A 259 11.18 1.11 5.06
N GLU A 260 10.43 0.81 6.13
CA GLU A 260 10.81 1.19 7.49
C GLU A 260 12.15 0.55 7.93
N HIS A 261 12.38 -0.70 7.52
CA HIS A 261 13.59 -1.44 7.91
C HIS A 261 14.79 -1.16 6.99
N PHE A 262 14.56 -0.72 5.75
CA PHE A 262 15.61 -0.50 4.75
C PHE A 262 15.47 0.85 4.03
N PRO A 263 15.60 1.98 4.76
CA PRO A 263 15.47 3.32 4.18
C PRO A 263 16.60 3.66 3.19
N GLU A 264 17.76 3.01 3.29
CA GLU A 264 18.92 3.25 2.40
C GLU A 264 18.64 2.84 0.94
N LEU A 265 17.70 1.91 0.73
CA LEU A 265 17.26 1.50 -0.61
C LEU A 265 16.53 2.60 -1.38
N GLU A 266 16.29 3.75 -0.75
CA GLU A 266 15.82 4.96 -1.39
C GLU A 266 16.89 5.58 -2.30
N GLY A 267 18.18 5.51 -1.96
CA GLY A 267 19.23 6.36 -2.55
C GLY A 267 19.89 5.87 -3.86
N GLU A 268 19.91 4.57 -4.14
CA GLU A 268 20.77 4.01 -5.20
C GLU A 268 20.14 3.96 -6.61
N ASP A 269 18.82 4.16 -6.75
CA ASP A 269 18.09 3.92 -8.02
C ASP A 269 17.56 5.20 -8.70
N PHE A 270 18.10 6.39 -8.37
CA PHE A 270 17.68 7.68 -8.95
C PHE A 270 18.39 8.07 -10.26
N THR A 271 18.84 7.11 -11.07
CA THR A 271 19.07 7.40 -12.48
C THR A 271 17.74 7.46 -13.23
N ASP A 272 17.59 8.55 -13.96
CA ASP A 272 16.46 8.91 -14.82
C ASP A 272 15.93 7.70 -15.63
N PRO A 273 14.63 7.36 -15.58
CA PRO A 273 14.04 6.30 -16.42
C PRO A 273 14.22 6.54 -17.93
N ASP A 274 14.56 7.76 -18.37
CA ASP A 274 14.82 8.08 -19.78
C ASP A 274 16.24 7.68 -20.25
N LYS A 275 17.09 7.10 -19.38
CA LYS A 275 18.45 6.67 -19.72
C LYS A 275 18.69 5.16 -19.81
N GLU A 276 17.69 4.31 -19.57
CA GLU A 276 17.86 2.88 -19.82
C GLU A 276 17.65 2.55 -21.31
N LEU A 277 18.75 2.15 -21.97
CA LEU A 277 18.74 1.60 -23.34
C LEU A 277 17.76 0.42 -23.43
N PRO A 278 17.08 0.19 -24.57
CA PRO A 278 16.04 -0.82 -24.66
C PRO A 278 16.65 -2.22 -24.48
N ILE A 279 16.33 -2.86 -23.36
CA ILE A 279 16.62 -4.28 -23.16
C ILE A 279 15.53 -5.07 -23.91
N GLU A 280 16.01 -5.85 -24.87
CA GLU A 280 15.24 -6.71 -25.76
C GLU A 280 14.26 -7.60 -24.98
N SER A 281 12.97 -7.37 -25.21
CA SER A 281 11.87 -8.02 -24.52
C SER A 281 11.78 -9.50 -24.91
N THR A 282 12.53 -10.37 -24.23
CA THR A 282 12.34 -11.81 -24.33
C THR A 282 11.15 -12.21 -23.44
N TYR A 283 9.94 -12.12 -23.99
CA TYR A 283 8.76 -12.71 -23.36
C TYR A 283 8.94 -14.23 -23.29
N VAL A 284 8.96 -14.79 -22.08
CA VAL A 284 8.83 -16.24 -21.88
C VAL A 284 7.35 -16.58 -21.93
N HIS A 285 6.90 -17.13 -23.06
CA HIS A 285 5.57 -17.71 -23.20
C HIS A 285 5.46 -18.92 -22.26
N ILE A 286 4.52 -18.86 -21.32
CA ILE A 286 4.06 -20.03 -20.58
C ILE A 286 3.34 -20.93 -21.59
N LYS A 287 3.87 -22.14 -21.80
CA LYS A 287 3.27 -23.18 -22.64
C LYS A 287 2.08 -23.79 -21.91
N ASP A 288 0.87 -23.49 -22.39
CA ASP A 288 -0.24 -24.44 -22.39
C ASP A 288 -0.58 -24.76 -23.87
N THR A 289 -0.49 -26.02 -24.25
CA THR A 289 -0.72 -26.59 -25.60
C THR A 289 -2.21 -26.84 -25.90
N PRO A 290 -2.64 -27.16 -27.15
CA PRO A 290 -2.16 -26.74 -28.48
C PRO A 290 -3.25 -26.17 -29.41
N SER A 291 -2.80 -25.39 -30.41
CA SER A 291 -3.35 -25.14 -31.76
C SER A 291 -4.85 -24.87 -31.93
N GLU A 292 -5.19 -23.65 -32.41
CA GLU A 292 -5.92 -23.50 -33.66
C GLU A 292 -5.81 -22.06 -34.24
N LYS A 293 -5.35 -22.00 -35.49
CA LYS A 293 -5.61 -21.00 -36.54
C LYS A 293 -4.95 -19.62 -36.43
N GLU A 294 -3.84 -19.51 -37.15
CA GLU A 294 -3.25 -18.27 -37.65
C GLU A 294 -4.28 -17.41 -38.42
N GLY A 295 -4.40 -16.15 -38.02
CA GLY A 295 -5.05 -15.09 -38.80
C GLY A 295 -4.08 -13.93 -38.97
N LYS A 296 -3.49 -13.80 -40.16
CA LYS A 296 -2.70 -12.64 -40.60
C LYS A 296 -3.54 -11.36 -40.49
N ILE A 297 -3.04 -10.34 -39.79
CA ILE A 297 -3.51 -8.96 -39.96
C ILE A 297 -2.32 -8.13 -40.41
N LEU A 298 -2.42 -7.69 -41.68
CA LEU A 298 -1.53 -6.73 -42.31
C LEU A 298 -1.84 -5.34 -41.73
N ILE A 299 -0.80 -4.66 -41.26
CA ILE A 299 -0.84 -3.24 -40.89
C ILE A 299 -0.78 -2.44 -42.20
N LEU A 300 -1.82 -1.65 -42.46
CA LEU A 300 -1.78 -0.55 -43.43
C LEU A 300 -2.02 0.75 -42.68
N SER A 301 -0.97 1.57 -42.64
CA SER A 301 -1.03 2.98 -42.29
C SER A 301 -1.54 3.77 -43.49
N GLU A 302 -2.52 4.66 -43.29
CA GLU A 302 -2.56 5.93 -44.03
C GLU A 302 -3.51 6.93 -43.36
N SER A 303 -3.09 8.17 -43.45
CA SER A 303 -3.51 9.38 -42.75
C SER A 303 -4.49 10.22 -43.57
N GLU A 304 -5.35 10.94 -42.85
CA GLU A 304 -5.94 12.27 -43.12
C GLU A 304 -7.02 12.51 -44.22
N GLU A 305 -8.11 13.11 -43.73
CA GLU A 305 -8.93 14.20 -44.28
C GLU A 305 -10.23 13.99 -45.12
N ASN A 306 -11.29 14.64 -44.58
CA ASN A 306 -12.45 15.32 -45.21
C ASN A 306 -13.84 14.65 -45.37
N MET A 307 -14.77 15.14 -44.51
CA MET A 307 -16.18 15.58 -44.68
C MET A 307 -17.06 14.99 -45.80
N TYR A 308 -18.28 14.50 -45.47
CA TYR A 308 -19.61 15.18 -45.59
C TYR A 308 -20.75 14.24 -45.11
N THR A 309 -21.80 14.83 -44.54
CA THR A 309 -23.05 14.25 -44.01
C THR A 309 -24.08 13.87 -45.09
N VAL A 310 -24.91 12.83 -44.89
CA VAL A 310 -26.39 12.83 -45.06
C VAL A 310 -27.02 11.64 -44.31
N ASN A 311 -28.10 11.92 -43.57
CA ASN A 311 -28.95 11.00 -42.82
C ASN A 311 -29.84 10.11 -43.72
N HIS A 312 -30.12 8.87 -43.28
CA HIS A 312 -31.50 8.39 -43.27
C HIS A 312 -31.73 7.29 -42.21
N GLU A 313 -32.72 7.54 -41.36
CA GLU A 313 -33.31 6.59 -40.41
C GLU A 313 -33.85 5.34 -41.12
N ARG A 314 -33.57 4.15 -40.56
CA ARG A 314 -34.58 3.09 -40.41
C ARG A 314 -34.12 2.04 -39.41
N SER A 315 -34.80 2.04 -38.28
CA SER A 315 -34.87 0.98 -37.29
C SER A 315 -35.55 -0.26 -37.88
N HIS A 316 -34.84 -1.40 -37.95
CA HIS A 316 -35.46 -2.72 -37.99
C HIS A 316 -34.67 -3.70 -37.10
N PRO A 317 -35.35 -4.52 -36.27
CA PRO A 317 -34.72 -5.42 -35.32
C PRO A 317 -34.15 -6.69 -35.97
N ALA A 318 -33.25 -7.35 -35.25
CA ALA A 318 -32.54 -8.55 -35.68
C ALA A 318 -33.48 -9.74 -35.98
N PRO A 319 -33.23 -10.54 -37.04
CA PRO A 319 -33.95 -11.77 -37.30
C PRO A 319 -33.61 -12.87 -36.26
N PRO A 320 -34.56 -13.77 -35.94
CA PRO A 320 -34.44 -14.71 -34.83
C PRO A 320 -33.48 -15.88 -35.11
N LYS A 321 -32.83 -16.34 -34.03
CA LYS A 321 -31.90 -17.48 -33.98
C LYS A 321 -32.64 -18.78 -34.31
N VAL A 322 -32.26 -19.45 -35.39
CA VAL A 322 -32.70 -20.83 -35.67
C VAL A 322 -31.85 -21.79 -34.84
N HIS A 323 -32.49 -22.52 -33.92
CA HIS A 323 -31.90 -23.69 -33.26
C HIS A 323 -31.99 -24.87 -34.23
N ILE A 324 -30.85 -25.47 -34.57
CA ILE A 324 -30.82 -26.79 -35.19
C ILE A 324 -30.44 -27.77 -34.09
N HIS A 325 -31.37 -28.68 -33.79
CA HIS A 325 -31.13 -29.82 -32.91
C HIS A 325 -30.36 -30.90 -33.66
N ASP A 326 -29.31 -31.43 -33.03
CA ASP A 326 -28.63 -32.69 -33.37
C ASP A 326 -29.60 -33.87 -33.25
N ILE A 327 -29.54 -34.86 -34.15
CA ILE A 327 -29.44 -36.31 -33.84
C ILE A 327 -28.91 -37.10 -35.09
N PRO A 328 -28.55 -38.41 -35.03
CA PRO A 328 -27.19 -38.89 -35.34
C PRO A 328 -27.12 -39.95 -36.46
N GLU A 329 -25.91 -40.22 -36.98
CA GLU A 329 -25.33 -41.57 -37.22
C GLU A 329 -23.91 -41.45 -37.77
#